data_AF-A0AB33R841-F1
#
_entry.id   AF-A0AB33R841-F1
#
_cell.length_a   1.000
_cell.length_b   1.000
_cell.length_c   1.000
_cell.angle_alpha   90.00
_cell.angle_beta   90.00
_cell.angle_gamma   90.00
#
_symmetry.space_group_name_H-M   'P 1'
#
loop_
_entity.id
_entity.type
_entity.pdbx_description
1 polymer ?
#
loop_
_entity_poly.entity_id
_entity_poly.type
_entity_poly.pdbx_seq_one_letter_code
_entity_poly.pdbx_strand_id
1 'polypeptide(L)'
;MSKMKELNRLIHDMEETAKYYLRLVDEFKQLLSTDDETVPEPISPKSEPQREIQLEDVRAVLATKAKDGFKNEVRALLNAYGASSLSALDPKHFAAVIEEAGGFGND
;
A
#
# COMPACT_ATOMS: atom_id res chain seq x y z
N MET A 1 -32.21 34.13 -8.58
CA MET A 1 -32.12 32.69 -8.23
C MET A 1 -30.98 32.57 -7.24
N SER A 2 -31.28 32.08 -6.04
CA SER A 2 -30.46 32.30 -4.83
C SER A 2 -29.10 31.62 -4.92
N LYS A 3 -28.02 32.33 -4.58
CA LYS A 3 -26.63 31.80 -4.44
C LYS A 3 -26.58 30.50 -3.63
N MET A 4 -27.52 30.32 -2.70
CA MET A 4 -27.68 29.10 -1.92
C MET A 4 -27.99 27.87 -2.78
N LYS A 5 -28.77 28.04 -3.85
CA LYS A 5 -29.09 26.97 -4.79
C LYS A 5 -27.87 26.55 -5.61
N GLU A 6 -27.02 27.50 -5.98
CA GLU A 6 -25.76 27.22 -6.69
C GLU A 6 -24.76 26.54 -5.77
N LEU A 7 -24.64 26.98 -4.51
CA LEU A 7 -23.79 26.34 -3.51
C LEU A 7 -24.24 24.90 -3.23
N ASN A 8 -25.53 24.66 -3.04
CA ASN A 8 -26.06 23.30 -2.84
C ASN A 8 -25.82 22.40 -4.05
N ARG A 9 -25.91 22.95 -5.27
CA ARG A 9 -25.58 22.20 -6.48
C ARG A 9 -24.09 21.82 -6.50
N LEU A 10 -23.21 22.76 -6.17
CA LEU A 10 -21.77 22.48 -6.14
C LEU A 10 -21.42 21.43 -5.07
N ILE A 11 -22.04 21.50 -3.89
CA ILE A 11 -21.88 20.49 -2.84
C ILE A 11 -22.33 19.11 -3.34
N HIS A 12 -23.49 19.04 -3.98
CA HIS A 12 -24.00 17.78 -4.54
C HIS A 12 -23.06 17.22 -5.63
N ASP A 13 -22.55 18.08 -6.52
CA ASP A 13 -21.60 17.65 -7.56
C ASP A 13 -20.28 17.16 -6.95
N MET A 14 -19.80 17.79 -5.86
CA MET A 14 -18.64 17.33 -5.11
C MET A 14 -18.90 15.97 -4.44
N GLU A 15 -20.09 15.76 -3.86
CA GLU A 15 -20.47 14.48 -3.26
C GLU A 15 -20.54 13.35 -4.29
N GLU A 16 -21.15 13.60 -5.45
CA GLU A 16 -21.22 12.61 -6.54
C GLU A 16 -19.83 12.29 -7.09
N THR A 17 -18.97 13.30 -7.21
CA THR A 17 -17.58 13.11 -7.64
C THR A 17 -16.80 12.27 -6.62
N ALA A 18 -16.98 12.52 -5.32
CA ALA A 18 -16.36 11.72 -4.27
C ALA A 18 -16.82 10.25 -4.32
N LYS A 19 -18.12 10.00 -4.52
CA LYS A 19 -18.67 8.65 -4.68
C LYS A 19 -18.10 7.95 -5.92
N TYR A 20 -17.91 8.68 -7.01
CA TYR A 20 -17.28 8.14 -8.21
C TYR A 20 -15.83 7.70 -7.95
N TYR A 21 -15.04 8.51 -7.25
CA TYR A 21 -13.68 8.13 -6.88
C TYR A 21 -13.65 6.91 -5.95
N LEU A 22 -14.54 6.83 -4.97
CA LEU A 22 -14.65 5.65 -4.11
C LEU A 22 -14.96 4.38 -4.93
N ARG A 23 -15.87 4.48 -5.91
CA ARG A 23 -16.18 3.36 -6.81
C ARG A 23 -14.96 2.95 -7.63
N LEU A 24 -14.23 3.91 -8.21
CA LEU A 24 -13.01 3.60 -8.96
C LEU A 24 -11.97 2.91 -8.08
N VAL A 25 -11.80 3.34 -6.82
CA VAL A 25 -10.90 2.68 -5.87
C VAL A 25 -11.33 1.23 -5.62
N ASP A 26 -12.63 0.97 -5.46
CA ASP A 26 -13.13 -0.41 -5.27
C ASP A 26 -12.99 -1.26 -6.54
N GLU A 27 -13.13 -0.67 -7.73
CA GLU A 27 -12.84 -1.34 -9.00
C GLU A 27 -11.35 -1.67 -9.14
N PHE A 28 -10.45 -0.75 -8.77
CA PHE A 28 -9.02 -1.00 -8.76
C PHE A 28 -8.63 -2.07 -7.73
N LYS A 29 -9.24 -2.08 -6.54
CA LYS A 29 -9.03 -3.16 -5.57
C LYS A 29 -9.44 -4.52 -6.13
N GLN A 30 -10.59 -4.61 -6.81
CA GLN A 30 -11.02 -5.85 -7.45
C GLN A 30 -10.05 -6.29 -8.55
N LEU A 31 -9.54 -5.35 -9.36
CA LEU A 31 -8.56 -5.64 -10.40
C LEU A 31 -7.22 -6.11 -9.81
N LEU A 32 -6.80 -5.54 -8.68
CA LEU A 32 -5.61 -6.00 -7.94
C LEU A 32 -5.83 -7.35 -7.26
N SER A 33 -7.06 -7.64 -6.82
CA SER A 33 -7.45 -8.93 -6.24
C SER A 33 -7.57 -10.05 -7.27
N THR A 34 -7.74 -9.75 -8.57
CA THR A 34 -7.84 -10.78 -9.62
C THR A 34 -6.53 -11.53 -9.95
N ASP A 35 -5.41 -11.23 -9.28
CA ASP A 35 -4.13 -11.95 -9.43
C ASP A 35 -3.82 -12.91 -8.25
N ASP A 36 -4.70 -13.05 -7.26
CA ASP A 36 -4.55 -14.00 -6.14
C ASP A 36 -5.91 -14.61 -5.80
N GLU A 37 -6.13 -15.83 -6.31
CA GLU A 37 -7.37 -16.58 -6.10
C GLU A 37 -7.53 -16.97 -4.61
N THR A 38 -8.74 -16.72 -4.08
CA THR A 38 -9.35 -17.32 -2.87
C THR A 38 -9.02 -16.70 -1.50
N VAL A 39 -9.97 -15.98 -0.89
CA VAL A 39 -10.94 -16.46 0.13
C VAL A 39 -11.89 -15.29 0.49
N PRO A 40 -13.23 -15.46 0.41
CA PRO A 40 -14.19 -14.50 0.93
C PRO A 40 -14.58 -14.87 2.36
N GLU A 41 -14.52 -13.94 3.33
CA GLU A 41 -15.51 -13.80 4.43
C GLU A 41 -15.20 -12.62 5.39
N PRO A 42 -16.16 -12.19 6.25
CA PRO A 42 -16.72 -10.84 6.15
C PRO A 42 -16.41 -9.92 7.35
N ILE A 43 -16.56 -8.62 7.08
CA ILE A 43 -16.94 -7.51 7.97
C ILE A 43 -16.73 -7.74 9.48
N SER A 44 -15.73 -7.07 10.05
CA SER A 44 -15.83 -6.57 11.42
C SER A 44 -15.08 -5.24 11.56
N PRO A 45 -15.71 -4.18 12.11
CA PRO A 45 -15.09 -2.88 12.23
C PRO A 45 -14.22 -2.89 13.48
N LYS A 46 -12.89 -2.92 13.34
CA LYS A 46 -12.03 -2.56 14.46
C LYS A 46 -10.68 -2.05 14.03
N SER A 47 -10.43 -0.85 14.54
CA SER A 47 -9.15 -0.17 14.65
C SER A 47 -8.65 0.45 13.37
N GLU A 48 -8.57 1.78 13.42
CA GLU A 48 -7.73 2.61 12.57
C GLU A 48 -6.45 1.85 12.19
N PRO A 49 -6.16 1.62 10.90
CA PRO A 49 -4.81 1.28 10.57
C PRO A 49 -4.04 2.57 10.79
N GLN A 50 -3.27 2.61 11.88
CA GLN A 50 -1.96 3.26 11.82
C GLN A 50 -1.38 2.92 10.46
N ARG A 51 -0.77 3.91 9.79
CA ARG A 51 -0.13 3.77 8.48
C ARG A 51 1.03 2.77 8.59
N GLU A 52 0.69 1.52 8.78
CA GLU A 52 1.56 0.37 8.77
C GLU A 52 1.78 0.14 7.28
N ILE A 53 3.00 0.43 6.86
CA ILE A 53 3.46 0.15 5.52
C ILE A 53 3.09 -1.30 5.24
N GLN A 54 2.33 -1.54 4.17
CA GLN A 54 1.83 -2.87 3.88
C GLN A 54 2.99 -3.78 3.49
N LEU A 55 2.96 -5.01 3.98
CA LEU A 55 4.01 -6.01 3.76
C LEU A 55 4.20 -6.27 2.25
N GLU A 56 3.12 -6.12 1.49
CA GLU A 56 3.07 -6.19 0.02
C GLU A 56 3.93 -5.12 -0.65
N ASP A 57 3.86 -3.87 -0.18
CA ASP A 57 4.65 -2.76 -0.74
C ASP A 57 6.15 -2.99 -0.48
N VAL A 58 6.51 -3.45 0.74
CA VAL A 58 7.89 -3.80 1.06
C VAL A 58 8.36 -4.97 0.20
N ARG A 59 7.50 -5.98 0.00
CA ARG A 59 7.81 -7.15 -0.82
C ARG A 59 8.04 -6.76 -2.27
N ALA A 60 7.26 -5.83 -2.82
CA ALA A 60 7.42 -5.32 -4.17
C ALA A 60 8.77 -4.60 -4.35
N VAL A 61 9.14 -3.72 -3.41
CA VAL A 61 10.43 -2.99 -3.46
C VAL A 61 11.60 -3.97 -3.34
N LEU A 62 11.58 -4.86 -2.34
CA LEU A 62 12.65 -5.84 -2.16
C LEU A 62 12.74 -6.84 -3.31
N ALA A 63 11.61 -7.25 -3.89
CA ALA A 63 11.60 -8.13 -5.06
C ALA A 63 12.16 -7.44 -6.30
N THR A 64 11.87 -6.15 -6.48
CA THR A 64 12.44 -5.35 -7.57
C THR A 64 13.96 -5.25 -7.42
N LYS A 65 14.45 -4.88 -6.24
CA LYS A 65 15.89 -4.79 -5.98
C LYS A 65 16.61 -6.14 -6.08
N ALA A 66 15.97 -7.22 -5.64
CA ALA A 66 16.50 -8.57 -5.82
C ALA A 66 16.55 -9.00 -7.30
N LYS A 67 15.62 -8.53 -8.15
CA LYS A 67 15.65 -8.74 -9.61
C LYS A 67 16.76 -7.91 -10.27
N ASP A 68 17.03 -6.72 -9.75
CA ASP A 68 18.13 -5.86 -10.21
C ASP A 68 19.53 -6.40 -9.86
N GLY A 69 19.60 -7.56 -9.18
CA GLY A 69 20.84 -8.24 -8.82
C GLY A 69 21.26 -8.05 -7.36
N PHE A 70 20.58 -7.17 -6.61
CA PHE A 70 20.93 -6.84 -5.23
C PHE A 70 20.35 -7.82 -4.18
N LYS A 71 20.19 -9.09 -4.56
CA LYS A 71 19.56 -10.11 -3.70
C LYS A 71 20.37 -10.39 -2.43
N ASN A 72 21.69 -10.22 -2.49
CA ASN A 72 22.56 -10.44 -1.35
C ASN A 72 22.49 -9.26 -0.37
N GLU A 73 22.46 -8.03 -0.88
CA GLU A 73 22.28 -6.80 -0.13
C GLU A 73 20.92 -6.77 0.56
N VAL A 74 19.85 -7.12 -0.16
CA VAL A 74 18.50 -7.26 0.42
C VAL A 74 18.48 -8.29 1.58
N ARG A 75 19.19 -9.41 1.45
CA ARG A 75 19.28 -10.40 2.55
C ARG A 75 20.14 -9.91 3.70
N ALA A 76 21.26 -9.23 3.43
CA ALA A 76 22.11 -8.65 4.45
C ALA A 76 21.34 -7.59 5.25
N LEU A 77 20.57 -6.76 4.55
CA LEU A 77 19.68 -5.77 5.11
C LEU A 77 18.68 -6.40 6.09
N LEU A 78 17.88 -7.37 5.64
CA LEU A 78 16.91 -8.05 6.50
C LEU A 78 17.58 -8.66 7.75
N ASN A 79 18.74 -9.30 7.59
CA ASN A 79 19.49 -9.86 8.71
C ASN A 79 20.04 -8.78 9.66
N ALA A 80 20.42 -7.60 9.16
CA ALA A 80 20.85 -6.47 9.99
C ALA A 80 19.72 -5.97 10.90
N TYR A 81 18.48 -6.04 10.42
CA TYR A 81 17.27 -5.80 11.22
C TYR A 81 16.82 -7.03 12.03
N GLY A 82 17.61 -8.10 12.06
CA GLY A 82 17.35 -9.30 12.87
C GLY A 82 16.35 -10.28 12.25
N ALA A 83 16.01 -10.14 10.97
CA ALA A 83 15.04 -10.98 10.30
C ALA A 83 15.67 -11.78 9.14
N SER A 84 15.40 -13.08 9.07
CA SER A 84 15.88 -13.91 7.95
C SER A 84 15.05 -13.73 6.67
N SER A 85 13.85 -13.15 6.79
CA SER A 85 12.93 -12.88 5.69
C SER A 85 12.02 -11.70 6.03
N LEU A 86 11.43 -11.07 5.01
CA LEU A 86 10.48 -9.96 5.20
C LEU A 86 9.28 -10.36 6.08
N SER A 87 8.84 -11.62 6.00
CA SER A 87 7.75 -12.15 6.83
C SER A 87 8.12 -12.28 8.32
N ALA A 88 9.42 -12.31 8.65
CA ALA A 88 9.91 -12.37 10.03
C ALA A 88 10.35 -10.99 10.56
N LEU A 89 10.24 -9.94 9.75
CA LEU A 89 10.64 -8.58 10.10
C LEU A 89 9.47 -7.85 10.78
N ASP A 90 9.75 -7.13 11.86
CA ASP A 90 8.74 -6.32 12.57
C ASP A 90 8.26 -5.16 11.65
N PRO A 91 6.94 -4.92 11.51
CA PRO A 91 6.39 -3.83 10.70
C PRO A 91 6.99 -2.45 10.99
N LYS A 92 7.51 -2.23 12.19
CA LYS A 92 8.21 -1.00 12.57
C LYS A 92 9.48 -0.74 11.76
N HIS A 93 10.11 -1.79 11.23
CA HIS A 93 11.33 -1.72 10.43
C HIS A 93 11.06 -1.67 8.92
N PHE A 94 9.81 -1.84 8.48
CA PHE A 94 9.46 -1.83 7.06
C PHE A 94 9.80 -0.51 6.36
N ALA A 95 9.59 0.62 7.03
CA ALA A 95 9.93 1.93 6.49
C ALA A 95 11.43 2.05 6.18
N ALA A 96 12.26 1.69 7.16
CA ALA A 96 13.72 1.77 7.06
C ALA A 96 14.26 0.79 6.01
N VAL A 97 13.71 -0.43 5.96
CA VAL A 97 14.11 -1.43 4.97
C VAL A 97 13.75 -1.02 3.55
N ILE A 98 12.60 -0.38 3.32
CA ILE A 98 12.26 0.16 2.00
C ILE A 98 13.23 1.28 1.60
N GLU A 99 13.51 2.20 2.52
CA GLU A 99 14.38 3.34 2.26
C GLU A 99 15.81 2.90 1.92
N GLU A 100 16.42 2.03 2.74
CA GLU A 100 17.75 1.48 2.48
C GLU A 100 17.78 0.60 1.23
N ALA A 101 16.74 -0.21 1.00
CA ALA A 101 16.66 -1.00 -0.22
C ALA A 101 16.53 -0.12 -1.47
N GLY A 102 15.83 1.02 -1.36
CA GLY A 102 15.72 2.03 -2.41
C GLY A 102 17.08 2.57 -2.86
N GLY A 103 18.02 2.70 -1.93
CA GLY A 103 19.39 3.16 -2.16
C GLY A 103 20.32 2.14 -2.86
N PHE A 104 19.94 0.87 -2.96
CA PHE A 104 20.75 -0.12 -3.69
C PHE A 104 20.81 0.24 -5.18
N GLY A 105 22.04 0.37 -5.69
CA GLY A 105 22.33 0.70 -7.09
C GLY A 105 22.51 2.19 -7.39
N ASN A 106 22.59 3.06 -6.38
CA ASN A 106 22.86 4.49 -6.54
C ASN A 106 24.32 4.87 -6.19
N ASP A 107 25.29 4.01 -6.50
CA ASP A 107 26.73 4.33 -6.47
C ASP A 107 27.22 4.81 -7.85
#